data_AF-A0A842ZYX2-F1
#
_entry.id   AF-A0A842ZYX2-F1
#
_cell.length_a   1.000
_cell.length_b   1.000
_cell.length_c   1.000
_cell.angle_alpha   90.00
_cell.angle_beta   90.00
_cell.angle_gamma   90.00
#
_symmetry.space_group_name_H-M   'P 1'
#
loop_
_entity.id
_entity.type
_entity.pdbx_description
1 polymer ?
#
loop_
_entity_poly.entity_id
_entity_poly.type
_entity_poly.pdbx_seq_one_letter_code
_entity_poly.pdbx_strand_id
1 'polypeptide(L)'
;MVNEISEITRRNIWEGININGIDPFGRLEVPAFLGRIFNLAALPSTDGRYKDAYRDIYQHTVLNPGDWDDYWLLSDKRINLLFCDDLIFLQVLCETLHPVVRADPTETTKLLQLYNEYLAVDGYQIIEKARISDRPIFAGIKRGVPDIIKKKDEEIKKRLTAEYVTQQITLMESTIEISPHVAIGTAKELIETCCKSIFDERGVRYEKDWELPKLVKETIKLLKLAPEDIPDKTKASNSIKQILVNLSAVVQGICELRNEYGSGHGKGSSFMGLDSRHAKLAVGSASILAIFLLETHEIQ
;
A
#
# COMPACT_ATOMS: atom_id res chain seq x y z
N MET A 1 3.68 -7.66 17.63
CA MET A 1 3.96 -8.67 16.60
C MET A 1 5.47 -8.81 16.49
N VAL A 2 6.00 -9.99 16.17
CA VAL A 2 7.44 -10.15 15.93
C VAL A 2 7.71 -9.63 14.52
N ASN A 3 8.66 -8.72 14.37
CA ASN A 3 9.10 -8.24 13.05
C ASN A 3 9.64 -9.41 12.23
N GLU A 4 9.23 -9.52 10.98
CA GLU A 4 9.72 -10.51 10.03
C GLU A 4 11.05 -10.09 9.39
N ILE A 5 11.29 -8.79 9.23
CA ILE A 5 12.61 -8.28 8.81
C ILE A 5 13.52 -8.30 10.04
N SER A 6 14.54 -9.14 9.96
CA SER A 6 15.45 -9.41 11.06
C SER A 6 16.26 -8.17 11.44
N GLU A 7 16.68 -8.10 12.72
CA GLU A 7 17.57 -7.06 13.20
C GLU A 7 18.89 -7.03 12.38
N ILE A 8 19.38 -8.19 11.96
CA ILE A 8 20.59 -8.34 11.16
C ILE A 8 20.42 -7.64 9.80
N THR A 9 19.32 -7.89 9.10
CA THR A 9 19.01 -7.24 7.83
C THR A 9 18.89 -5.73 7.98
N ARG A 10 18.21 -5.27 9.03
CA ARG A 10 18.04 -3.83 9.32
C ARG A 10 19.39 -3.14 9.53
N ARG A 11 20.30 -3.75 10.30
CA ARG A 11 21.67 -3.24 10.52
C ARG A 11 22.49 -3.24 9.23
N ASN A 12 22.50 -4.37 8.52
CA ASN A 12 23.28 -4.52 7.28
C ASN A 12 22.87 -3.50 6.20
N ILE A 13 21.56 -3.22 6.09
CA ILE A 13 21.09 -2.18 5.16
C ILE A 13 21.66 -0.82 5.54
N TRP A 14 21.59 -0.43 6.82
CA TRP A 14 22.06 0.88 7.27
C TRP A 14 23.58 1.01 7.18
N GLU A 15 24.32 -0.02 7.58
CA GLU A 15 25.77 -0.11 7.39
C GLU A 15 26.14 -0.04 5.91
N GLY A 16 25.39 -0.73 5.05
CA GLY A 16 25.58 -0.71 3.60
C GLY A 16 25.41 0.68 3.01
N ILE A 17 24.42 1.46 3.46
CA ILE A 17 24.25 2.87 3.05
C ILE A 17 25.50 3.68 3.40
N ASN A 18 25.96 3.58 4.65
CA ASN A 18 27.12 4.31 5.15
C ASN A 18 28.42 3.92 4.41
N ILE A 19 28.66 2.63 4.17
CA ILE A 19 29.84 2.13 3.44
C ILE A 19 29.87 2.62 1.99
N ASN A 20 28.71 2.73 1.35
CA ASN A 20 28.60 3.26 -0.01
C ASN A 20 28.78 4.77 -0.08
N GLY A 21 28.89 5.47 1.07
CA GLY A 21 29.06 6.92 1.16
C GLY A 21 27.85 7.69 0.61
N ILE A 22 26.67 7.07 0.59
CA ILE A 22 25.44 7.71 0.11
C ILE A 22 24.70 8.26 1.32
N ASP A 23 24.45 9.57 1.34
CA ASP A 23 23.60 10.18 2.37
C ASP A 23 22.15 9.67 2.23
N PRO A 24 21.59 8.97 3.24
CA PRO A 24 20.21 8.48 3.19
C PRO A 24 19.17 9.59 3.03
N PHE A 25 19.46 10.82 3.48
CA PHE A 25 18.54 11.96 3.47
C PHE A 25 18.61 12.79 2.18
N GLY A 26 19.62 12.54 1.34
CA GLY A 26 19.78 13.15 0.03
C GLY A 26 19.75 14.68 0.08
N ARG A 27 18.80 15.31 -0.61
CA ARG A 27 18.69 16.78 -0.66
C ARG A 27 17.88 17.41 0.48
N LEU A 28 17.35 16.60 1.40
CA LEU A 28 16.55 17.08 2.53
C LEU A 28 17.40 17.10 3.79
N GLU A 29 17.17 18.10 4.64
CA GLU A 29 17.64 18.06 6.02
C GLU A 29 16.93 16.93 6.77
N VAL A 30 17.62 16.34 7.76
CA VAL A 30 17.13 15.17 8.51
C VAL A 30 15.71 15.36 9.08
N PRO A 31 15.35 16.50 9.71
CA PRO A 31 13.98 16.68 10.19
C PRO A 31 12.93 16.77 9.07
N ALA A 32 13.29 17.36 7.92
CA ALA A 32 12.42 17.44 6.77
C ALA A 32 12.21 16.08 6.11
N PHE A 33 13.25 15.23 6.06
CA PHE A 33 13.15 13.84 5.63
C PHE A 33 12.24 13.04 6.57
N LEU A 34 12.56 13.01 7.86
CA LEU A 34 11.81 12.23 8.86
C LEU A 34 10.37 12.73 9.00
N GLY A 35 10.12 14.02 8.81
CA GLY A 35 8.78 14.62 8.79
C GLY A 35 7.85 14.10 7.70
N ARG A 36 8.38 13.41 6.67
CA ARG A 36 7.59 12.74 5.63
C ARG A 36 6.96 11.44 6.13
N ILE A 37 7.47 10.89 7.23
CA ILE A 37 7.10 9.59 7.78
C ILE A 37 6.47 9.77 9.17
N PHE A 38 7.05 10.64 9.98
CA PHE A 38 6.71 10.83 11.38
C PHE A 38 6.21 12.25 11.65
N ASN A 39 5.18 12.39 12.50
CA ASN A 39 4.80 13.69 13.04
C ASN A 39 5.76 14.10 14.17
N LEU A 40 6.92 14.65 13.81
CA LEU A 40 7.99 15.01 14.75
C LEU A 40 7.57 16.06 15.79
N ALA A 41 6.57 16.90 15.51
CA ALA A 41 6.06 17.88 16.46
C ALA A 41 5.20 17.25 17.57
N ALA A 42 4.65 16.05 17.32
CA ALA A 42 3.89 15.28 18.30
C ALA A 42 4.76 14.33 19.12
N LEU A 43 5.99 14.08 18.69
CA LEU A 43 6.94 13.21 19.39
C LEU A 43 7.71 14.00 20.46
N PRO A 44 7.98 13.40 21.64
CA PRO A 44 8.73 14.07 22.70
C PRO A 44 10.18 14.29 22.26
N SER A 45 10.80 15.36 22.79
CA SER A 45 12.25 15.53 22.71
C SER A 45 12.97 14.50 23.60
N THR A 46 14.14 14.05 23.18
CA THR A 46 15.05 13.27 24.04
C THR A 46 15.97 14.15 24.87
N ASP A 47 16.12 15.41 24.47
CA ASP A 47 16.79 16.47 25.21
C ASP A 47 15.75 17.44 25.79
N GLY A 48 15.67 17.52 27.12
CA GLY A 48 14.70 18.36 27.83
C GLY A 48 14.81 19.87 27.54
N ARG A 49 15.87 20.32 26.85
CA ARG A 49 16.02 21.71 26.39
C ARG A 49 15.09 22.05 25.23
N TYR A 50 14.62 21.05 24.47
CA TYR A 50 13.77 21.23 23.30
C TYR A 50 12.35 20.72 23.55
N LYS A 51 11.39 21.38 22.89
CA LYS A 51 9.96 21.14 23.09
C LYS A 51 9.48 19.82 22.48
N ASP A 52 10.00 19.47 21.31
CA ASP A 52 9.55 18.32 20.52
C ASP A 52 10.71 17.70 19.75
N ALA A 53 10.49 16.52 19.19
CA ALA A 53 11.51 15.78 18.45
C ALA A 53 12.02 16.57 17.23
N TYR A 54 11.17 17.39 16.60
CA TYR A 54 11.60 18.21 15.48
C TYR A 54 12.76 19.14 15.86
N ARG A 55 12.61 19.92 16.93
CA ARG A 55 13.64 20.89 17.37
C ARG A 55 14.90 20.18 17.88
N ASP A 56 14.71 19.07 18.57
CA ASP A 56 15.80 18.22 19.07
C ASP A 56 16.67 17.70 17.91
N ILE A 57 16.04 17.04 16.94
CA ILE A 57 16.73 16.50 15.77
C ILE A 57 17.34 17.64 14.96
N TYR A 58 16.62 18.75 14.73
CA TYR A 58 17.16 19.89 13.98
C TYR A 58 18.42 20.46 14.63
N GLN A 59 18.43 20.61 15.96
CA GLN A 59 19.62 21.07 16.66
C GLN A 59 20.81 20.14 16.43
N HIS A 60 20.63 18.85 16.67
CA HIS A 60 21.76 17.90 16.71
C HIS A 60 22.18 17.35 15.34
N THR A 61 21.36 17.53 14.30
CA THR A 61 21.69 17.04 12.94
C THR A 61 21.94 18.15 11.94
N VAL A 62 21.43 19.37 12.17
CA VAL A 62 21.58 20.51 11.24
C VAL A 62 22.45 21.61 11.84
N LEU A 63 22.15 22.07 13.06
CA LEU A 63 22.90 23.17 13.68
C LEU A 63 24.26 22.71 14.22
N ASN A 64 24.33 21.49 14.74
CA ASN A 64 25.54 20.87 15.26
C ASN A 64 25.80 19.52 14.57
N PRO A 65 26.16 19.51 13.27
CA PRO A 65 26.40 18.26 12.56
C PRO A 65 27.51 17.45 13.24
N GLY A 66 27.24 16.19 13.56
CA GLY A 66 28.15 15.28 14.26
C GLY A 66 27.93 15.16 15.78
N ASP A 67 26.92 15.84 16.34
CA ASP A 67 26.52 15.65 17.74
C ASP A 67 26.02 14.22 18.02
N TRP A 68 25.44 13.57 17.01
CA TRP A 68 24.94 12.20 17.08
C TRP A 68 25.71 11.28 16.14
N ASP A 69 25.78 10.00 16.50
CA ASP A 69 26.45 8.97 15.72
C ASP A 69 25.70 8.63 14.43
N ASP A 70 26.38 8.16 13.40
CA ASP A 70 25.79 7.85 12.08
C ASP A 70 24.69 6.76 12.13
N TYR A 71 24.57 6.05 13.25
CA TYR A 71 23.59 4.97 13.47
C TYR A 71 22.48 5.38 14.45
N TRP A 72 22.40 6.65 14.86
CA TRP A 72 21.48 7.10 15.90
C TRP A 72 20.02 6.73 15.59
N LEU A 73 19.60 6.77 14.32
CA LEU A 73 18.25 6.39 13.87
C LEU A 73 17.89 4.93 14.17
N LEU A 74 18.87 4.04 14.24
CA LEU A 74 18.67 2.63 14.57
C LEU A 74 18.15 2.47 16.00
N SER A 75 18.64 3.29 16.94
CA SER A 75 18.41 3.12 18.38
C SER A 75 17.60 4.26 19.02
N ASP A 76 17.33 5.34 18.29
CA ASP A 76 16.52 6.46 18.77
C ASP A 76 15.16 5.96 19.29
N LYS A 77 14.77 6.35 20.49
CA LYS A 77 13.56 5.82 21.15
C LYS A 77 12.25 6.16 20.43
N ARG A 78 12.27 7.14 19.54
CA ARG A 78 11.09 7.66 18.83
C ARG A 78 10.97 7.03 17.44
N ILE A 79 12.10 6.80 16.78
CA ILE A 79 12.16 6.23 15.42
C ILE A 79 12.41 4.73 15.47
N ASN A 80 13.45 4.31 16.19
CA ASN A 80 13.80 2.93 16.52
C ASN A 80 13.81 1.99 15.31
N LEU A 81 14.62 2.29 14.29
CA LEU A 81 14.61 1.50 13.04
C LEU A 81 14.99 0.02 13.24
N LEU A 82 15.63 -0.35 14.36
CA LEU A 82 15.90 -1.75 14.68
C LEU A 82 14.63 -2.55 15.03
N PHE A 83 13.69 -1.92 15.72
CA PHE A 83 12.53 -2.60 16.31
C PHE A 83 11.18 -1.98 15.92
N CYS A 84 11.16 -0.98 15.04
CA CYS A 84 9.92 -0.45 14.46
C CYS A 84 9.21 -1.50 13.59
N ASP A 85 7.92 -1.30 13.34
CA ASP A 85 7.13 -2.14 12.45
C ASP A 85 7.78 -2.29 11.06
N ASP A 86 7.71 -3.47 10.45
CA ASP A 86 8.31 -3.74 9.14
C ASP A 86 7.79 -2.78 8.05
N LEU A 87 6.51 -2.37 8.11
CA LEU A 87 5.95 -1.42 7.16
C LEU A 87 6.60 -0.04 7.32
N ILE A 88 6.85 0.41 8.55
CA ILE A 88 7.54 1.67 8.83
C ILE A 88 8.97 1.60 8.32
N PHE A 89 9.67 0.49 8.57
CA PHE A 89 11.04 0.30 8.08
C PHE A 89 11.12 0.35 6.55
N LEU A 90 10.25 -0.38 5.87
CA LEU A 90 10.16 -0.36 4.41
C LEU A 90 9.79 1.02 3.88
N GLN A 91 8.89 1.75 4.56
CA GLN A 91 8.55 3.12 4.20
C GLN A 91 9.76 4.05 4.30
N VAL A 92 10.59 3.94 5.34
CA VAL A 92 11.83 4.72 5.47
C VAL A 92 12.76 4.47 4.28
N LEU A 93 12.97 3.20 3.91
CA LEU A 93 13.79 2.85 2.74
C LEU A 93 13.19 3.36 1.42
N CYS A 94 11.86 3.36 1.27
CA CYS A 94 11.23 3.93 0.08
C CYS A 94 11.38 5.46 0.03
N GLU A 95 11.35 6.13 1.18
CA GLU A 95 11.56 7.57 1.25
C GLU A 95 13.01 7.96 0.89
N THR A 96 14.02 7.16 1.23
CA THR A 96 15.41 7.43 0.79
C THR A 96 15.59 7.36 -0.72
N LEU A 97 14.70 6.64 -1.43
CA LEU A 97 14.66 6.52 -2.89
C LEU A 97 13.72 7.52 -3.55
N HIS A 98 12.89 8.21 -2.77
CA HIS A 98 11.84 9.06 -3.33
C HIS A 98 12.48 10.22 -4.14
N PRO A 99 11.94 10.60 -5.31
CA PRO A 99 12.52 11.63 -6.19
C PRO A 99 12.71 13.01 -5.56
N VAL A 100 11.94 13.30 -4.51
CA VAL A 100 12.06 14.54 -3.71
C VAL A 100 13.20 14.48 -2.71
N VAL A 101 13.70 13.30 -2.36
CA VAL A 101 14.85 13.08 -1.50
C VAL A 101 16.09 12.89 -2.38
N ARG A 102 15.96 12.08 -3.43
CA ARG A 102 17.06 11.67 -4.28
C ARG A 102 16.80 12.00 -5.74
N ALA A 103 17.61 12.91 -6.27
CA ALA A 103 17.48 13.35 -7.65
C ALA A 103 18.30 12.50 -8.65
N ASP A 104 19.37 11.84 -8.18
CA ASP A 104 20.28 11.03 -9.01
C ASP A 104 19.73 9.60 -9.23
N PRO A 105 19.42 9.22 -10.49
CA PRO A 105 19.00 7.86 -10.81
C PRO A 105 20.07 6.80 -10.52
N THR A 106 21.34 7.16 -10.53
CA THR A 106 22.47 6.25 -10.28
C THR A 106 22.52 5.84 -8.81
N GLU A 107 22.44 6.81 -7.89
CA GLU A 107 22.33 6.52 -6.46
C GLU A 107 21.05 5.76 -6.13
N THR A 108 19.93 6.12 -6.77
CA THR A 108 18.64 5.42 -6.59
C THR A 108 18.78 3.95 -6.97
N THR A 109 19.42 3.65 -8.10
CA THR A 109 19.65 2.29 -8.57
C THR A 109 20.57 1.51 -7.63
N LYS A 110 21.65 2.13 -7.15
CA LYS A 110 22.59 1.52 -6.18
C LYS A 110 21.90 1.16 -4.87
N LEU A 111 21.16 2.10 -4.28
CA LEU A 111 20.43 1.87 -3.04
C LEU A 111 19.33 0.82 -3.22
N LEU A 112 18.57 0.87 -4.32
CA LEU A 112 17.55 -0.13 -4.60
C LEU A 112 18.15 -1.54 -4.70
N GLN A 113 19.29 -1.69 -5.37
CA GLN A 113 20.02 -2.95 -5.45
C GLN A 113 20.48 -3.43 -4.07
N LEU A 114 21.12 -2.55 -3.29
CA LEU A 114 21.57 -2.81 -1.93
C LEU A 114 20.42 -3.29 -1.03
N TYR A 115 19.30 -2.55 -1.05
CA TYR A 115 18.12 -2.88 -0.23
C TYR A 115 17.56 -4.25 -0.63
N ASN A 116 17.40 -4.51 -1.91
CA ASN A 116 16.86 -5.78 -2.39
C ASN A 116 17.80 -6.97 -2.17
N GLU A 117 19.11 -6.75 -2.11
CA GLU A 117 20.08 -7.79 -1.76
C GLU A 117 19.88 -8.28 -0.31
N TYR A 118 19.73 -7.36 0.64
CA TYR A 118 19.53 -7.71 2.04
C TYR A 118 18.09 -8.13 2.36
N LEU A 119 17.10 -7.39 1.88
CA LEU A 119 15.67 -7.69 2.12
C LEU A 119 15.27 -9.06 1.57
N ALA A 120 15.92 -9.52 0.50
CA ALA A 120 15.67 -10.83 -0.08
C ALA A 120 15.82 -11.99 0.91
N VAL A 121 16.75 -11.87 1.87
CA VAL A 121 17.01 -12.89 2.90
C VAL A 121 15.80 -13.10 3.79
N ASP A 122 15.11 -12.00 4.13
CA ASP A 122 13.91 -12.02 4.97
C ASP A 122 12.62 -12.10 4.14
N GLY A 123 12.73 -12.35 2.84
CA GLY A 123 11.58 -12.49 1.96
C GLY A 123 10.87 -11.16 1.69
N TYR A 124 11.60 -10.05 1.60
CA TYR A 124 11.07 -8.75 1.19
C TYR A 124 11.79 -8.22 -0.05
N GLN A 125 11.16 -7.25 -0.73
CA GLN A 125 11.77 -6.48 -1.80
C GLN A 125 11.09 -5.12 -1.95
N ILE A 126 11.81 -4.15 -2.46
CA ILE A 126 11.32 -2.85 -2.89
C ILE A 126 11.15 -2.89 -4.41
N ILE A 127 9.94 -2.57 -4.86
CA ILE A 127 9.55 -2.53 -6.29
C ILE A 127 9.10 -1.13 -6.69
N GLU A 128 9.21 -0.80 -7.97
CA GLU A 128 8.60 0.39 -8.53
C GLU A 128 7.06 0.23 -8.49
N LYS A 129 6.39 1.16 -7.81
CA LYS A 129 4.92 1.17 -7.66
C LYS A 129 4.26 2.16 -8.63
N ALA A 130 4.89 3.30 -8.87
CA ALA A 130 4.33 4.38 -9.68
C ALA A 130 5.45 5.29 -10.23
N ARG A 131 5.06 6.28 -11.04
CA ARG A 131 5.95 7.36 -11.48
C ARG A 131 5.31 8.72 -11.25
N ILE A 132 6.13 9.71 -10.88
CA ILE A 132 5.76 11.12 -10.78
C ILE A 132 6.78 11.91 -11.59
N SER A 133 6.32 12.64 -12.61
CA SER A 133 7.18 13.39 -13.54
C SER A 133 8.30 12.52 -14.15
N ASP A 134 7.93 11.32 -14.61
CA ASP A 134 8.83 10.27 -15.12
C ASP A 134 9.89 9.75 -14.15
N ARG A 135 9.76 10.06 -12.85
CA ARG A 135 10.64 9.54 -11.80
C ARG A 135 9.93 8.44 -10.99
N PRO A 136 10.61 7.32 -10.69
CA PRO A 136 10.01 6.18 -10.02
C PRO A 136 9.67 6.48 -8.55
N ILE A 137 8.57 5.91 -8.09
CA ILE A 137 8.14 5.84 -6.69
C ILE A 137 8.10 4.38 -6.31
N PHE A 138 8.64 4.04 -5.15
CA PHE A 138 8.85 2.67 -4.73
C PHE A 138 7.94 2.26 -3.58
N ALA A 139 7.75 0.95 -3.41
CA ALA A 139 7.07 0.35 -2.28
C ALA A 139 7.74 -0.95 -1.88
N GLY A 140 7.86 -1.19 -0.57
CA GLY A 140 8.28 -2.48 -0.01
C GLY A 140 7.13 -3.48 -0.02
N ILE A 141 7.41 -4.70 -0.48
CA ILE A 141 6.47 -5.81 -0.51
C ILE A 141 7.17 -7.08 0.01
N LYS A 142 6.39 -8.01 0.55
CA LYS A 142 6.88 -9.37 0.83
C LYS A 142 7.11 -10.09 -0.51
N ARG A 143 8.30 -10.64 -0.73
CA ARG A 143 8.60 -11.53 -1.86
C ARG A 143 7.71 -12.76 -1.73
N GLY A 144 6.77 -12.91 -2.66
CA GLY A 144 6.30 -14.23 -3.05
C GLY A 144 7.49 -15.07 -3.54
N VAL A 145 7.46 -16.37 -3.28
CA VAL A 145 8.52 -17.36 -3.59
C VAL A 145 9.25 -17.08 -4.93
N PRO A 146 10.60 -17.19 -5.02
CA PRO A 146 11.42 -16.57 -6.06
C PRO A 146 11.13 -16.99 -7.51
N ASP A 147 11.18 -16.00 -8.41
CA ASP A 147 11.12 -16.11 -9.87
C ASP A 147 12.25 -16.97 -10.48
N ILE A 148 11.89 -18.01 -11.25
CA ILE A 148 12.72 -18.51 -12.34
C ILE A 148 12.13 -17.95 -13.65
N ILE A 149 12.82 -16.94 -14.15
CA ILE A 149 12.51 -16.14 -15.33
C ILE A 149 12.38 -17.05 -16.59
N LYS A 150 11.35 -16.78 -17.41
CA LYS A 150 11.16 -17.12 -18.84
C LYS A 150 10.06 -18.12 -19.27
N LYS A 151 9.14 -18.56 -18.41
CA LYS A 151 7.98 -19.39 -18.87
C LYS A 151 6.59 -18.90 -18.45
N LYS A 152 6.48 -17.74 -17.83
CA LYS A 152 5.30 -17.37 -17.04
C LYS A 152 4.37 -16.32 -17.66
N ASP A 153 4.51 -15.96 -18.94
CA ASP A 153 3.39 -15.32 -19.66
C ASP A 153 2.15 -16.25 -19.70
N GLU A 154 2.35 -17.56 -19.47
CA GLU A 154 1.30 -18.58 -19.36
C GLU A 154 0.77 -18.80 -17.93
N GLU A 155 1.47 -18.34 -16.89
CA GLU A 155 1.12 -18.64 -15.48
C GLU A 155 0.86 -17.37 -14.64
N ILE A 156 0.85 -16.18 -15.26
CA ILE A 156 0.17 -14.96 -14.74
C ILE A 156 -1.33 -15.21 -14.51
N LYS A 157 -1.87 -16.34 -15.02
CA LYS A 157 -3.19 -16.88 -14.70
C LYS A 157 -3.32 -17.58 -13.34
N LYS A 158 -2.29 -17.68 -12.50
CA LYS A 158 -2.40 -18.38 -11.21
C LYS A 158 -2.89 -17.49 -10.07
N ARG A 159 -4.23 -17.42 -9.98
CA ARG A 159 -5.07 -17.24 -8.78
C ARG A 159 -4.89 -15.93 -8.02
N LEU A 160 -5.99 -15.21 -7.80
CA LEU A 160 -6.14 -14.49 -6.53
C LEU A 160 -5.97 -15.53 -5.43
N THR A 161 -4.78 -15.63 -4.86
CA THR A 161 -4.60 -16.43 -3.67
C THR A 161 -5.35 -15.72 -2.55
N ALA A 162 -5.99 -16.48 -1.66
CA ALA A 162 -6.58 -15.94 -0.43
C ALA A 162 -5.59 -15.01 0.31
N GLU A 163 -4.29 -15.28 0.16
CA GLU A 163 -3.19 -14.44 0.64
C GLU A 163 -3.18 -13.03 0.04
N TYR A 164 -3.33 -12.86 -1.28
CA TYR A 164 -3.40 -11.53 -1.90
C TYR A 164 -4.60 -10.73 -1.38
N VAL A 165 -5.78 -11.37 -1.32
CA VAL A 165 -6.99 -10.73 -0.80
C VAL A 165 -6.79 -10.32 0.66
N THR A 166 -6.24 -11.20 1.49
CA THR A 166 -5.94 -10.93 2.90
C THR A 166 -4.95 -9.78 3.08
N GLN A 167 -3.92 -9.70 2.23
CA GLN A 167 -2.94 -8.60 2.23
C GLN A 167 -3.59 -7.27 1.85
N GLN A 168 -4.43 -7.24 0.81
CA GLN A 168 -5.13 -6.02 0.41
C GLN A 168 -6.10 -5.55 1.50
N ILE A 169 -6.81 -6.48 2.16
CA ILE A 169 -7.70 -6.15 3.29
C ILE A 169 -6.90 -5.55 4.45
N THR A 170 -5.81 -6.20 4.87
CA THR A 170 -4.93 -5.68 5.93
C THR A 170 -4.38 -4.29 5.60
N LEU A 171 -3.97 -4.07 4.34
CA LEU A 171 -3.48 -2.77 3.87
C LEU A 171 -4.56 -1.69 3.93
N MET A 172 -5.77 -2.00 3.47
CA MET A 172 -6.89 -1.06 3.58
C MET A 172 -7.20 -0.75 5.05
N GLU A 173 -7.28 -1.76 5.91
CA GLU A 173 -7.62 -1.58 7.33
C GLU A 173 -6.62 -0.71 8.09
N SER A 174 -5.32 -0.94 7.86
CA SER A 174 -4.25 -0.15 8.47
C SER A 174 -4.18 1.31 7.98
N THR A 175 -4.79 1.60 6.81
CA THR A 175 -4.77 2.94 6.21
C THR A 175 -6.07 3.72 6.38
N ILE A 176 -7.16 3.13 6.90
CA ILE A 176 -8.46 3.81 7.09
C ILE A 176 -8.34 5.07 7.93
N GLU A 177 -7.62 5.02 9.06
CA GLU A 177 -7.53 6.17 9.99
C GLU A 177 -6.46 7.18 9.57
N ILE A 178 -5.41 6.72 8.88
CA ILE A 178 -4.23 7.54 8.51
C ILE A 178 -4.44 8.22 7.15
N SER A 179 -5.05 7.51 6.21
CA SER A 179 -5.22 7.95 4.82
C SER A 179 -6.47 7.31 4.18
N PRO A 180 -7.68 7.78 4.56
CA PRO A 180 -8.96 7.28 4.05
C PRO A 180 -9.07 7.17 2.52
N HIS A 181 -8.47 8.13 1.81
CA HIS A 181 -8.46 8.18 0.35
C HIS A 181 -7.61 7.05 -0.28
N VAL A 182 -6.51 6.65 0.37
CA VAL A 182 -5.68 5.52 -0.05
C VAL A 182 -6.46 4.22 0.13
N ALA A 183 -7.09 4.05 1.30
CA ALA A 183 -7.89 2.86 1.60
C ALA A 183 -9.02 2.65 0.57
N ILE A 184 -9.69 3.73 0.13
CA ILE A 184 -10.73 3.67 -0.91
C ILE A 184 -10.17 3.38 -2.30
N GLY A 185 -9.00 3.93 -2.64
CA GLY A 185 -8.30 3.59 -3.88
C GLY A 185 -8.00 2.09 -3.95
N THR A 186 -7.44 1.55 -2.87
CA THR A 186 -7.14 0.12 -2.74
C THR A 186 -8.41 -0.74 -2.75
N ALA A 187 -9.51 -0.27 -2.16
CA ALA A 187 -10.81 -0.97 -2.22
C ALA A 187 -11.32 -1.12 -3.66
N LYS A 188 -11.18 -0.08 -4.48
CA LYS A 188 -11.52 -0.12 -5.90
C LYS A 188 -10.65 -1.14 -6.64
N GLU A 189 -9.34 -1.09 -6.42
CA GLU A 189 -8.36 -1.99 -7.06
C GLU A 189 -8.58 -3.45 -6.70
N LEU A 190 -8.94 -3.75 -5.45
CA LEU A 190 -9.27 -5.10 -5.00
C LEU A 190 -10.46 -5.69 -5.78
N ILE A 191 -11.56 -4.94 -5.89
CA ILE A 191 -12.75 -5.40 -6.62
C ILE A 191 -12.42 -5.59 -8.11
N GLU A 192 -11.68 -4.65 -8.70
CA GLU A 192 -11.30 -4.71 -10.11
C GLU A 192 -10.44 -5.94 -10.41
N THR A 193 -9.43 -6.19 -9.58
CA THR A 193 -8.54 -7.35 -9.69
C THR A 193 -9.34 -8.64 -9.51
N CYS A 194 -10.19 -8.71 -8.49
CA CYS A 194 -11.08 -9.84 -8.25
C CYS A 194 -11.92 -10.20 -9.48
N CYS A 195 -12.58 -9.21 -10.09
CA CYS A 195 -13.44 -9.45 -11.23
C CYS A 195 -12.65 -9.89 -12.47
N LYS A 196 -11.54 -9.20 -12.78
CA LYS A 196 -10.69 -9.52 -13.95
C LYS A 196 -10.15 -10.95 -13.89
N SER A 197 -9.68 -11.37 -12.72
CA SER A 197 -9.18 -12.73 -12.56
C SER A 197 -10.27 -13.79 -12.71
N ILE A 198 -11.50 -13.54 -12.23
CA ILE A 198 -12.62 -14.47 -12.47
C ILE A 198 -12.88 -14.63 -13.97
N PHE A 199 -12.83 -13.54 -14.74
CA PHE A 199 -12.94 -13.60 -16.20
C PHE A 199 -11.78 -14.41 -16.82
N ASP A 200 -10.55 -14.14 -16.40
CA ASP A 200 -9.35 -14.80 -16.90
C ASP A 200 -9.35 -16.31 -16.60
N GLU A 201 -9.75 -16.72 -15.39
CA GLU A 201 -9.85 -18.12 -14.96
C GLU A 201 -10.99 -18.86 -15.66
N ARG A 202 -12.10 -18.16 -15.97
CA ARG A 202 -13.19 -18.72 -16.78
C ARG A 202 -12.93 -18.68 -18.29
N GLY A 203 -11.80 -18.12 -18.73
CA GLY A 203 -11.46 -17.99 -20.14
C GLY A 203 -12.39 -17.09 -20.93
N VAL A 204 -13.09 -16.16 -20.26
CA VAL A 204 -14.03 -15.21 -20.88
C VAL A 204 -13.34 -13.86 -21.03
N ARG A 205 -13.44 -13.25 -22.22
CA ARG A 205 -12.84 -11.93 -22.47
C ARG A 205 -13.68 -10.82 -21.83
N TYR A 206 -13.01 -9.85 -21.20
CA TYR A 206 -13.57 -8.57 -20.79
C TYR A 206 -12.94 -7.43 -21.60
N GLU A 207 -13.64 -6.31 -21.74
CA GLU A 207 -13.10 -5.12 -22.43
C GLU A 207 -12.30 -4.25 -21.45
N LYS A 208 -11.19 -3.67 -21.93
CA LYS A 208 -10.25 -2.90 -21.08
C LYS A 208 -10.80 -1.56 -20.60
N ASP A 209 -11.81 -1.04 -21.28
CA ASP A 209 -12.50 0.23 -21.04
C ASP A 209 -13.73 0.07 -20.14
N TRP A 210 -14.00 -1.14 -19.62
CA TRP A 210 -15.08 -1.32 -18.67
C TRP A 210 -14.78 -0.58 -17.37
N GLU A 211 -15.65 0.39 -17.08
CA GLU A 211 -15.75 0.95 -15.75
C GLU A 211 -16.13 -0.13 -14.72
N LEU A 212 -15.62 0.01 -13.50
CA LEU A 212 -15.78 -0.99 -12.44
C LEU A 212 -17.24 -1.44 -12.23
N PRO A 213 -18.27 -0.57 -12.24
CA PRO A 213 -19.66 -1.01 -12.13
C PRO A 213 -20.10 -1.97 -13.24
N LYS A 214 -19.65 -1.73 -14.48
CA LYS A 214 -19.93 -2.61 -15.63
C LYS A 214 -19.21 -3.94 -15.44
N LEU A 215 -17.93 -3.90 -15.04
CA LEU A 215 -17.13 -5.09 -14.79
C LEU A 215 -17.78 -6.00 -13.74
N VAL A 216 -18.17 -5.45 -12.59
CA VAL A 216 -18.85 -6.22 -11.52
C VAL A 216 -20.18 -6.79 -12.00
N LYS A 217 -20.98 -6.02 -12.73
CA LYS A 217 -22.26 -6.49 -13.26
C LYS A 217 -22.10 -7.69 -14.19
N GLU A 218 -21.10 -7.65 -15.07
CA GLU A 218 -20.80 -8.78 -15.97
C GLU A 218 -20.17 -9.96 -15.21
N THR A 219 -19.38 -9.74 -14.15
CA THR A 219 -18.93 -10.81 -13.25
C THR A 219 -20.10 -11.50 -12.55
N ILE A 220 -21.07 -10.76 -12.02
CA ILE A 220 -22.28 -11.31 -11.40
C ILE A 220 -23.05 -12.21 -12.38
N LYS A 221 -23.21 -11.77 -13.63
CA LYS A 221 -23.82 -12.60 -14.68
C LYS A 221 -22.98 -13.83 -15.00
N LEU A 222 -21.66 -13.67 -15.13
CA LEU A 222 -20.74 -14.77 -15.41
C LEU A 222 -20.81 -15.86 -14.33
N LEU A 223 -21.01 -15.46 -13.06
CA LEU A 223 -21.20 -16.34 -11.92
C LEU A 223 -22.65 -16.83 -11.76
N LYS A 224 -23.55 -16.58 -12.71
CA LYS A 224 -24.98 -16.96 -12.63
C LYS A 224 -25.66 -16.46 -11.35
N LEU A 225 -25.27 -15.26 -10.92
CA LEU A 225 -25.85 -14.54 -9.80
C LEU A 225 -26.79 -13.42 -10.30
N ALA A 226 -27.13 -13.37 -11.60
CA ALA A 226 -28.08 -12.38 -12.07
C ALA A 226 -29.48 -12.70 -11.52
N PRO A 227 -30.36 -11.70 -11.34
CA PRO A 227 -31.70 -11.92 -10.81
C PRO A 227 -32.53 -12.96 -11.59
N GLU A 228 -32.25 -13.13 -12.88
CA GLU A 228 -32.84 -14.15 -13.76
C GLU A 228 -32.33 -15.58 -13.52
N ASP A 229 -31.12 -15.74 -12.97
CA ASP A 229 -30.52 -17.04 -12.67
C ASP A 229 -30.96 -17.60 -11.31
N ILE A 230 -31.57 -16.78 -10.46
CA ILE A 230 -32.04 -17.18 -9.13
C ILE A 230 -33.41 -17.84 -9.24
N PRO A 231 -33.56 -19.14 -8.88
CA PRO A 231 -34.83 -19.83 -8.98
C PRO A 231 -35.89 -19.17 -8.09
N ASP A 232 -37.08 -18.91 -8.64
CA ASP A 232 -38.24 -18.35 -7.91
C ASP A 232 -38.94 -19.38 -7.01
N LYS A 233 -38.18 -20.36 -6.50
CA LYS A 233 -38.70 -21.52 -5.74
C LYS A 233 -38.80 -21.27 -4.23
N THR A 234 -38.21 -20.18 -3.72
CA THR A 234 -38.15 -19.92 -2.27
C THR A 234 -38.69 -18.54 -1.93
N LYS A 235 -39.25 -18.37 -0.72
CA LYS A 235 -39.69 -17.06 -0.21
C LYS A 235 -38.56 -16.02 -0.13
N ALA A 236 -37.30 -16.46 -0.13
CA ALA A 236 -36.12 -15.60 -0.04
C ALA A 236 -35.62 -15.09 -1.40
N SER A 237 -36.11 -15.61 -2.53
CA SER A 237 -35.58 -15.30 -3.86
C SER A 237 -35.61 -13.79 -4.16
N ASN A 238 -36.68 -13.08 -3.80
CA ASN A 238 -36.76 -11.62 -3.97
C ASN A 238 -35.73 -10.87 -3.12
N SER A 239 -35.48 -11.30 -1.87
CA SER A 239 -34.49 -10.69 -1.00
C SER A 239 -33.06 -10.88 -1.52
N ILE A 240 -32.74 -12.05 -2.06
CA ILE A 240 -31.42 -12.34 -2.64
C ILE A 240 -31.20 -11.49 -3.89
N LYS A 241 -32.21 -11.40 -4.79
CA LYS A 241 -32.15 -10.52 -5.98
C LYS A 241 -31.87 -9.07 -5.57
N GLN A 242 -32.54 -8.59 -4.52
CA GLN A 242 -32.33 -7.23 -4.01
C GLN A 242 -30.91 -7.01 -3.47
N ILE A 243 -30.36 -7.97 -2.71
CA ILE A 243 -28.98 -7.89 -2.20
C ILE A 243 -27.98 -7.75 -3.35
N LEU A 244 -28.13 -8.55 -4.41
CA LEU A 244 -27.20 -8.53 -5.55
C LEU A 244 -27.30 -7.25 -6.38
N VAL A 245 -28.50 -6.70 -6.54
CA VAL A 245 -28.69 -5.36 -7.14
C VAL A 245 -27.99 -4.29 -6.29
N ASN A 246 -28.14 -4.36 -4.97
CA ASN A 246 -27.51 -3.40 -4.05
C ASN A 246 -25.97 -3.47 -4.09
N LEU A 247 -25.37 -4.63 -4.34
CA LEU A 247 -23.90 -4.74 -4.47
C LEU A 247 -23.36 -3.86 -5.61
N SER A 248 -24.06 -3.80 -6.74
CA SER A 248 -23.67 -2.92 -7.86
C SER A 248 -23.78 -1.44 -7.48
N ALA A 249 -24.79 -1.06 -6.70
CA ALA A 249 -24.94 0.31 -6.20
C ALA A 249 -23.84 0.69 -5.20
N VAL A 250 -23.40 -0.25 -4.36
CA VAL A 250 -22.25 -0.06 -3.44
C VAL A 250 -20.97 0.20 -4.23
N VAL A 251 -20.70 -0.58 -5.28
CA VAL A 251 -19.52 -0.39 -6.15
C VAL A 251 -19.54 0.98 -6.83
N GLN A 252 -20.71 1.41 -7.30
CA GLN A 252 -20.89 2.76 -7.85
C GLN A 252 -20.53 3.82 -6.81
N GLY A 253 -21.04 3.71 -5.58
CA GLY A 253 -20.72 4.61 -4.49
C GLY A 253 -19.23 4.65 -4.13
N ILE A 254 -18.54 3.49 -4.14
CA ILE A 254 -17.08 3.43 -3.93
C ILE A 254 -16.33 4.18 -5.04
N CYS A 255 -16.76 4.05 -6.29
CA CYS A 255 -16.15 4.79 -7.41
C CYS A 255 -16.35 6.30 -7.28
N GLU A 256 -17.55 6.74 -6.88
CA GLU A 256 -17.87 8.15 -6.64
C GLU A 256 -17.04 8.71 -5.48
N LEU A 257 -16.97 8.00 -4.35
CA LEU A 257 -16.11 8.38 -3.23
C LEU A 257 -14.64 8.50 -3.63
N ARG A 258 -14.13 7.54 -4.43
CA ARG A 258 -12.77 7.61 -4.97
C ARG A 258 -12.56 8.83 -5.86
N ASN A 259 -13.56 9.21 -6.66
CA ASN A 259 -13.46 10.36 -7.56
C ASN A 259 -13.54 11.70 -6.82
N GLU A 260 -14.36 11.78 -5.78
CA GLU A 260 -14.53 13.00 -4.99
C GLU A 260 -13.34 13.27 -4.05
N TYR A 261 -12.77 12.20 -3.48
CA TYR A 261 -11.75 12.25 -2.43
C TYR A 261 -10.39 11.66 -2.83
N GLY A 262 -10.24 11.19 -4.08
CA GLY A 262 -8.97 10.70 -4.62
C GLY A 262 -7.96 11.82 -4.84
N SER A 263 -6.68 11.46 -4.88
CA SER A 263 -5.51 12.36 -4.94
C SER A 263 -5.37 13.20 -6.23
N GLY A 264 -6.43 13.28 -7.05
CA GLY A 264 -6.45 14.01 -8.31
C GLY A 264 -7.30 15.27 -8.22
N HIS A 265 -6.63 16.41 -8.45
CA HIS A 265 -7.15 17.76 -8.67
C HIS A 265 -7.03 18.65 -7.42
N GLY A 266 -6.18 19.67 -7.53
CA GLY A 266 -5.94 20.65 -6.47
C GLY A 266 -7.25 21.24 -5.99
N LYS A 267 -7.56 21.05 -4.71
CA LYS A 267 -8.72 21.65 -4.07
C LYS A 267 -8.22 22.56 -2.96
N GLY A 268 -8.74 23.79 -2.94
CA GLY A 268 -8.31 24.89 -2.09
C GLY A 268 -8.48 24.61 -0.59
N SER A 269 -8.09 25.61 0.20
CA SER A 269 -7.91 25.64 1.67
C SER A 269 -9.10 25.25 2.56
N SER A 270 -10.15 24.62 2.02
CA SER A 270 -11.36 24.19 2.74
C SER A 270 -11.74 22.72 2.50
N PHE A 271 -10.85 21.88 1.97
CA PHE A 271 -11.15 20.46 1.76
C PHE A 271 -11.20 19.72 3.11
N MET A 272 -12.41 19.50 3.63
CA MET A 272 -12.61 18.54 4.71
C MET A 272 -12.43 17.14 4.13
N GLY A 273 -11.39 16.44 4.57
CA GLY A 273 -11.11 15.07 4.15
C GLY A 273 -12.27 14.13 4.45
N LEU A 274 -12.31 13.00 3.75
CA LEU A 274 -13.30 11.96 4.02
C LEU A 274 -13.14 11.43 5.44
N ASP A 275 -14.21 11.47 6.23
CA ASP A 275 -14.25 10.89 7.59
C ASP A 275 -13.96 9.38 7.54
N SER A 276 -13.10 8.89 8.45
CA SER A 276 -12.66 7.50 8.52
C SER A 276 -13.82 6.53 8.65
N ARG A 277 -14.96 6.94 9.21
CA ARG A 277 -16.18 6.13 9.28
C ARG A 277 -16.74 5.75 7.90
N HIS A 278 -16.65 6.64 6.90
CA HIS A 278 -17.16 6.39 5.55
C HIS A 278 -16.16 5.54 4.75
N ALA A 279 -14.86 5.76 4.94
CA ALA A 279 -13.82 4.88 4.37
C ALA A 279 -13.93 3.46 4.93
N LYS A 280 -14.20 3.32 6.24
CA LYS A 280 -14.42 2.02 6.87
C LYS A 280 -15.62 1.27 6.27
N LEU A 281 -16.71 1.98 5.99
CA LEU A 281 -17.87 1.39 5.31
C LEU A 281 -17.52 0.93 3.88
N ALA A 282 -16.81 1.76 3.12
CA ALA A 282 -16.40 1.45 1.75
C ALA A 282 -15.45 0.25 1.69
N VAL A 283 -14.41 0.24 2.53
CA VAL A 283 -13.44 -0.85 2.65
C VAL A 283 -14.15 -2.14 3.05
N GLY A 284 -14.94 -2.13 4.13
CA GLY A 284 -15.66 -3.32 4.58
C GLY A 284 -16.59 -3.89 3.51
N SER A 285 -17.30 -3.03 2.79
CA SER A 285 -18.17 -3.45 1.70
C SER A 285 -17.40 -4.04 0.52
N ALA A 286 -16.27 -3.45 0.15
CA ALA A 286 -15.41 -3.96 -0.93
C ALA A 286 -14.81 -5.33 -0.58
N SER A 287 -14.31 -5.48 0.64
CA SER A 287 -13.73 -6.73 1.14
C SER A 287 -14.75 -7.87 1.10
N ILE A 288 -15.97 -7.63 1.62
CA ILE A 288 -17.04 -8.62 1.64
C ILE A 288 -17.46 -9.00 0.21
N LEU A 289 -17.58 -8.01 -0.69
CA LEU A 289 -17.92 -8.27 -2.09
C LEU A 289 -16.84 -9.14 -2.78
N ALA A 290 -15.56 -8.80 -2.61
CA ALA A 290 -14.47 -9.55 -3.21
C ALA A 290 -14.43 -10.99 -2.72
N ILE A 291 -14.55 -11.20 -1.40
CA ILE A 291 -14.62 -12.54 -0.80
C ILE A 291 -15.80 -13.32 -1.38
N PHE A 292 -17.00 -12.74 -1.39
CA PHE A 292 -18.20 -13.39 -1.88
C PHE A 292 -18.08 -13.81 -3.36
N LEU A 293 -17.54 -12.96 -4.22
CA LEU A 293 -17.35 -13.27 -5.65
C LEU A 293 -16.35 -14.42 -5.84
N LEU A 294 -15.27 -14.45 -5.06
CA LEU A 294 -14.25 -15.50 -5.13
C LEU A 294 -14.76 -16.82 -4.58
N GLU A 295 -15.41 -16.82 -3.41
CA GLU A 295 -16.01 -18.03 -2.85
C GLU A 295 -17.05 -18.61 -3.83
N THR A 296 -17.88 -17.75 -4.43
CA THR A 296 -18.85 -18.20 -5.45
C THR A 296 -18.14 -18.79 -6.66
N HIS A 297 -17.03 -18.19 -7.08
CA HIS A 297 -16.23 -18.68 -8.19
C HIS A 297 -15.61 -20.05 -7.90
N GLU A 298 -15.08 -20.26 -6.69
CA GLU A 298 -14.46 -21.54 -6.27
C GLU A 298 -15.48 -22.68 -6.14
N ILE A 299 -16.72 -22.37 -5.77
CA ILE A 299 -17.80 -23.36 -5.61
C ILE A 299 -18.37 -23.84 -6.96
N GLN A 300 -18.18 -23.09 -8.05
CA GLN A 300 -18.77 -23.35 -9.37
C GLN A 300 -17.79 -23.93 -10.39
#